data_AF-A0A9X5E6T9-F1
#
_entry.id   AF-A0A9X5E6T9-F1
#
_cell.length_a   1.000
_cell.length_b   1.000
_cell.length_c   1.000
_cell.angle_alpha   90.00
_cell.angle_beta   90.00
_cell.angle_gamma   90.00
#
_symmetry.space_group_name_H-M   'P 1'
#
loop_
_entity.id
_entity.type
_entity.pdbx_description
1 polymer ?
#
loop_
_entity_poly.entity_id
_entity_poly.type
_entity_poly.pdbx_seq_one_letter_code
_entity_poly.pdbx_strand_id
1 'polypeptide(L)'
;MQDRQCREIDEIYESLMVLSNNALTSNHYEAAYHMLTAAMHCASDLGDEQYLTRVEQEAKAQRDWIDSHTPEHRMSTQSTNKHHGKNLYDMLARQATAQIAIAKQRNRLNHNRHFLSQEVQLGKSS
;
A
#
# COMPACT_ATOMS: atom_id res chain seq x y z
N MET A 1 -18.55 -8.85 15.06
CA MET A 1 -17.12 -9.09 15.36
C MET A 1 -16.22 -8.59 14.22
N GLN A 2 -16.56 -8.83 12.95
CA GLN A 2 -15.79 -8.35 11.78
C GLN A 2 -15.64 -6.81 11.72
N ASP A 3 -16.70 -6.04 12.03
CA ASP A 3 -16.65 -4.57 11.98
C ASP A 3 -15.63 -3.94 12.97
N ARG A 4 -15.36 -4.61 14.10
CA ARG A 4 -14.37 -4.14 15.07
C ARG A 4 -12.94 -4.36 14.56
N GLN A 5 -12.72 -5.45 13.84
CA GLN A 5 -11.40 -5.84 13.34
C GLN A 5 -10.99 -4.99 12.14
N CYS A 6 -11.91 -4.64 11.23
CA CYS A 6 -11.62 -3.67 10.17
C CYS A 6 -11.21 -2.32 10.76
N ARG A 7 -11.96 -1.82 11.76
CA ARG A 7 -11.65 -0.55 12.43
C ARG A 7 -10.28 -0.55 13.10
N GLU A 8 -9.89 -1.64 13.74
CA GLU A 8 -8.57 -1.79 14.36
C GLU A 8 -7.44 -1.77 13.31
N ILE A 9 -7.64 -2.44 12.16
CA ILE A 9 -6.66 -2.43 11.07
C ILE A 9 -6.55 -1.02 10.45
N ASP A 10 -7.65 -0.27 10.32
CA ASP A 10 -7.64 1.13 9.85
C ASP A 10 -6.81 2.02 10.78
N GLU A 11 -6.99 1.89 12.10
CA GLU A 11 -6.24 2.66 13.09
C GLU A 11 -4.73 2.33 13.07
N ILE A 12 -4.40 1.04 12.92
CA ILE A 12 -3.01 0.58 12.76
C ILE A 12 -2.41 1.15 11.48
N TYR A 13 -3.14 1.09 10.36
CA TYR A 13 -2.71 1.63 9.08
C TYR A 13 -2.36 3.11 9.17
N GLU A 14 -3.27 3.95 9.69
CA GLU A 14 -3.03 5.39 9.81
C GLU A 14 -1.85 5.69 10.75
N SER A 15 -1.73 4.94 11.84
CA SER A 15 -0.60 5.06 12.77
C SER A 15 0.73 4.76 12.09
N LEU A 16 0.79 3.71 11.26
CA LEU A 16 1.99 3.34 10.51
C LEU A 16 2.36 4.38 9.45
N MET A 17 1.38 4.97 8.76
CA MET A 17 1.60 6.06 7.81
C MET A 17 2.22 7.28 8.50
N VAL A 18 1.70 7.68 9.66
CA VAL A 18 2.24 8.79 10.45
C VAL A 18 3.65 8.48 10.96
N LEU A 19 3.87 7.30 11.52
CA LEU A 19 5.19 6.89 12.02
C LEU A 19 6.23 6.81 10.91
N SER A 20 5.86 6.33 9.73
CA SER A 20 6.74 6.30 8.56
C SER A 20 7.24 7.70 8.20
N ASN A 21 6.33 8.67 8.11
CA ASN A 21 6.71 10.05 7.81
C ASN A 21 7.56 10.69 8.93
N ASN A 22 7.26 10.40 10.20
CA ASN A 22 8.09 10.86 11.33
C ASN A 22 9.51 10.28 11.28
N ALA A 23 9.64 9.00 10.92
CA ALA A 23 10.95 8.36 10.76
C ALA A 23 11.73 8.96 9.56
N LEU A 24 11.06 9.25 8.44
CA LEU A 24 11.66 9.92 7.28
C LEU A 24 12.25 11.28 7.68
N THR A 25 11.43 12.13 8.29
CA THR A 25 11.83 13.49 8.72
C THR A 25 12.89 13.49 9.81
N SER A 26 13.03 12.38 10.54
CA SER A 26 14.10 12.15 11.53
C SER A 26 15.34 11.45 10.93
N ASN A 27 15.42 11.31 9.60
CA ASN A 27 16.50 10.64 8.86
C ASN A 27 16.67 9.13 9.15
N HIS A 28 15.63 8.47 9.65
CA HIS A 28 15.59 7.01 9.88
C HIS A 28 14.92 6.29 8.70
N TYR A 29 15.55 6.33 7.52
CA TYR A 29 14.94 5.96 6.24
C TYR A 29 14.53 4.49 6.11
N GLU A 30 15.26 3.56 6.72
CA GLU A 30 14.91 2.13 6.71
C GLU A 30 13.74 1.84 7.63
N ALA A 31 13.67 2.52 8.77
CA ALA A 31 12.52 2.41 9.67
C ALA A 31 11.27 2.97 8.98
N ALA A 32 11.40 4.14 8.33
CA ALA A 32 10.33 4.73 7.52
C ALA A 32 9.81 3.75 6.45
N TYR A 33 10.72 3.09 5.74
CA TYR A 33 10.41 2.06 4.74
C TYR A 33 9.66 0.85 5.33
N HIS A 34 10.14 0.31 6.45
CA HIS A 34 9.50 -0.87 7.07
C HIS A 34 8.12 -0.55 7.64
N MET A 35 7.93 0.65 8.20
CA MET A 35 6.61 1.12 8.64
C MET A 35 5.64 1.26 7.47
N LEU A 36 6.10 1.81 6.33
CA LEU A 36 5.27 1.95 5.14
C LEU A 36 4.94 0.58 4.51
N THR A 37 5.87 -0.37 4.59
CA THR A 37 5.64 -1.76 4.17
C THR A 37 4.59 -2.44 5.06
N ALA A 38 4.64 -2.23 6.38
CA ALA A 38 3.60 -2.72 7.28
C ALA A 38 2.22 -2.10 6.95
N ALA A 39 2.16 -0.80 6.65
CA ALA A 39 0.93 -0.14 6.22
C ALA A 39 0.38 -0.74 4.92
N MET A 40 1.24 -1.08 3.95
CA MET A 40 0.85 -1.79 2.73
C MET A 40 0.17 -3.13 3.04
N HIS A 41 0.71 -3.89 4.00
CA HIS A 41 0.13 -5.17 4.40
C HIS A 41 -1.26 -4.99 5.02
N CYS A 42 -1.44 -4.02 5.92
CA CYS A 42 -2.76 -3.68 6.46
C CYS A 42 -3.77 -3.35 5.35
N ALA A 43 -3.39 -2.48 4.41
CA ALA A 43 -4.23 -2.10 3.28
C ALA A 43 -4.56 -3.28 2.34
N SER A 44 -3.59 -4.18 2.13
CA SER A 44 -3.77 -5.39 1.32
C SER A 44 -4.73 -6.39 1.98
N ASP A 45 -4.64 -6.56 3.30
CA ASP A 45 -5.52 -7.44 4.08
C ASP A 45 -6.96 -6.92 4.10
N LEU A 46 -7.14 -5.59 4.17
CA LEU A 46 -8.45 -4.93 4.02
C LEU A 46 -8.98 -4.99 2.58
N GLY A 47 -8.11 -5.19 1.59
CA GLY A 47 -8.47 -5.06 0.18
C GLY A 47 -8.83 -3.64 -0.23
N ASP A 48 -8.37 -2.63 0.52
CA ASP A 48 -8.70 -1.22 0.30
C ASP A 48 -7.78 -0.61 -0.77
N GLU A 49 -8.36 -0.33 -1.94
CA GLU A 49 -7.65 0.27 -3.06
C GLU A 49 -7.11 1.67 -2.75
N GLN A 50 -7.86 2.48 -1.99
CA GLN A 50 -7.47 3.86 -1.68
C GLN A 50 -6.25 3.88 -0.76
N TYR A 51 -6.24 3.01 0.25
CA TYR A 51 -5.09 2.86 1.15
C TYR A 51 -3.86 2.36 0.40
N LEU A 52 -4.01 1.35 -0.46
CA LEU A 52 -2.90 0.87 -1.29
C LEU A 52 -2.37 1.96 -2.23
N THR A 53 -3.25 2.79 -2.80
CA THR A 53 -2.86 3.93 -3.65
C THR A 53 -2.08 4.97 -2.86
N ARG A 54 -2.51 5.27 -1.63
CA ARG A 54 -1.80 6.22 -0.76
C ARG A 54 -0.41 5.70 -0.38
N VAL A 55 -0.27 4.40 -0.09
CA VAL A 55 1.04 3.77 0.15
C VAL A 55 1.96 3.88 -1.07
N GLU A 56 1.44 3.62 -2.29
CA GLU A 56 2.22 3.77 -3.52
C GLU A 56 2.75 5.20 -3.70
N GLN A 57 1.87 6.19 -3.50
CA GLN A 57 2.21 7.60 -3.62
C GLN A 57 3.25 8.02 -2.58
N GLU A 58 3.06 7.61 -1.33
CA GLU A 58 3.97 7.90 -0.23
C GLU A 58 5.35 7.27 -0.49
N ALA A 59 5.40 6.03 -0.96
CA ALA A 59 6.69 5.37 -1.26
C ALA A 59 7.49 6.15 -2.31
N LYS A 60 6.83 6.69 -3.35
CA LYS A 60 7.47 7.55 -4.35
C LYS A 60 7.91 8.87 -3.75
N ALA A 61 7.06 9.51 -2.94
CA ALA A 61 7.37 10.79 -2.31
C ALA A 61 8.58 10.68 -1.37
N GLN A 62 8.66 9.64 -0.54
CA GLN A 62 9.78 9.41 0.37
C GLN A 62 11.08 9.13 -0.39
N ARG A 63 11.03 8.35 -1.48
CA ARG A 63 12.18 8.16 -2.38
C ARG A 63 12.68 9.49 -2.93
N ASP A 64 11.79 10.29 -3.51
CA ASP A 64 12.14 11.57 -4.13
C ASP A 64 12.69 12.57 -3.10
N TRP A 65 12.17 12.52 -1.87
CA TRP A 65 12.71 13.28 -0.75
C TRP A 65 14.13 12.82 -0.40
N ILE A 66 14.38 11.51 -0.28
CA ILE A 66 15.71 10.97 0.05
C ILE A 66 16.72 11.32 -1.05
N ASP A 67 16.31 11.21 -2.33
CA ASP A 67 17.15 11.54 -3.48
C ASP A 67 17.57 13.01 -3.49
N SER A 68 16.68 13.91 -3.07
CA SER A 68 16.95 15.36 -3.04
C SER A 68 17.75 15.82 -1.80
N HIS A 69 17.54 15.20 -0.64
CA HIS A 69 18.13 15.66 0.62
C HIS A 69 19.38 14.86 1.05
N THR A 70 19.46 13.59 0.65
CA THR A 70 20.54 12.68 1.03
C THR A 70 20.92 11.73 -0.12
N PRO A 71 21.41 12.26 -1.26
CA PRO A 71 21.70 11.48 -2.47
C PRO A 71 22.76 10.38 -2.27
N GLU A 72 23.65 10.51 -1.30
CA GLU A 72 24.68 9.48 -1.01
C GLU A 72 24.17 8.35 -0.09
N HIS A 73 23.01 8.53 0.55
CA HIS A 73 22.46 7.53 1.46
C HIS A 73 22.06 6.26 0.70
N ARG A 74 22.26 5.07 1.30
CA ARG A 74 22.00 3.78 0.63
C ARG A 74 20.55 3.57 0.16
N MET A 75 19.61 4.30 0.75
CA MET A 75 18.18 4.26 0.39
C MET A 75 17.84 5.19 -0.78
N SER A 76 18.78 6.03 -1.24
CA SER A 76 18.61 6.86 -2.43
C SER A 76 18.74 6.02 -3.70
N THR A 77 18.05 6.41 -4.74
CA THR A 77 18.14 5.85 -6.09
C THR A 77 19.57 5.95 -6.62
N GLN A 78 20.24 7.08 -6.41
CA GLN A 78 21.62 7.30 -6.86
C GLN A 78 22.61 6.30 -6.26
N SER A 79 22.57 6.14 -4.93
CA SER A 79 23.45 5.23 -4.21
C SER A 79 23.16 3.77 -4.58
N THR A 80 21.87 3.41 -4.69
CA THR A 80 21.47 2.04 -5.04
C THR A 80 21.93 1.66 -6.46
N ASN A 81 21.76 2.57 -7.44
CA ASN A 81 22.16 2.33 -8.83
C ASN A 81 23.67 2.15 -8.98
N LYS A 82 24.47 2.91 -8.22
CA LYS A 82 25.93 2.77 -8.19
C LYS A 82 26.38 1.38 -7.75
N HIS A 83 25.58 0.72 -6.92
CA HIS A 83 25.82 -0.64 -6.43
C HIS A 83 25.01 -1.71 -7.18
N HIS A 84 24.39 -1.38 -8.32
CA HIS A 84 23.54 -2.28 -9.12
C HIS A 84 22.39 -2.93 -8.31
N GLY A 85 21.97 -2.31 -7.22
CA GLY A 85 20.87 -2.78 -6.39
C GLY A 85 19.51 -2.31 -6.92
N LYS A 86 18.43 -2.85 -6.36
CA LYS A 86 17.07 -2.33 -6.55
C LYS A 86 16.72 -1.40 -5.40
N ASN A 87 16.22 -0.20 -5.70
CA ASN A 87 15.81 0.73 -4.67
C ASN A 87 14.59 0.16 -3.92
N LEU A 88 14.64 0.16 -2.59
CA LEU A 88 13.60 -0.45 -1.76
C LEU A 88 12.24 0.26 -1.92
N TYR A 89 12.23 1.59 -2.03
CA TYR A 89 11.01 2.37 -2.23
C TYR A 89 10.40 2.13 -3.61
N ASP A 90 11.21 1.98 -4.66
CA ASP A 90 10.73 1.58 -5.98
C ASP A 90 10.05 0.22 -5.97
N MET A 91 10.63 -0.74 -5.25
CA MET A 91 10.03 -2.06 -5.11
C MET A 91 8.72 -2.00 -4.35
N LEU A 92 8.64 -1.21 -3.27
CA LEU A 92 7.42 -1.03 -2.49
C LEU A 92 6.30 -0.40 -3.32
N ALA A 93 6.60 0.67 -4.07
CA ALA A 93 5.63 1.29 -4.97
C ALA A 93 5.07 0.26 -5.98
N ARG A 94 5.95 -0.57 -6.58
CA ARG A 94 5.52 -1.64 -7.51
C ARG A 94 4.68 -2.72 -6.82
N GLN A 95 5.03 -3.10 -5.60
CA GLN A 95 4.25 -4.05 -4.81
C GLN A 95 2.84 -3.49 -4.52
N ALA A 96 2.75 -2.23 -4.12
CA ALA A 96 1.48 -1.55 -3.91
C ALA A 96 0.64 -1.52 -5.21
N THR A 97 1.24 -1.16 -6.36
CA THR A 97 0.55 -1.21 -7.67
C THR A 97 0.01 -2.61 -7.98
N ALA A 98 0.79 -3.67 -7.71
CA ALA A 98 0.34 -5.04 -7.92
C ALA A 98 -0.86 -5.39 -7.01
N GLN A 99 -0.83 -4.97 -5.75
CA GLN A 99 -1.94 -5.18 -4.80
C GLN A 99 -3.20 -4.40 -5.21
N ILE A 100 -3.06 -3.18 -5.73
CA ILE A 100 -4.17 -2.40 -6.30
C ILE A 100 -4.84 -3.18 -7.43
N ALA A 101 -4.07 -3.77 -8.34
CA ALA A 101 -4.60 -4.56 -9.45
C ALA A 101 -5.37 -5.80 -8.94
N ILE A 102 -4.84 -6.46 -7.91
CA ILE A 102 -5.49 -7.61 -7.27
C ILE A 102 -6.80 -7.19 -6.59
N ALA A 103 -6.80 -6.09 -5.82
CA ALA A 103 -7.98 -5.57 -5.15
C ALA A 103 -9.09 -5.20 -6.15
N LYS A 104 -8.73 -4.49 -7.24
CA LYS A 104 -9.65 -4.18 -8.35
C LYS A 104 -10.29 -5.42 -8.94
N GLN A 105 -9.49 -6.45 -9.21
CA GLN A 105 -10.00 -7.68 -9.79
C GLN A 105 -10.96 -8.41 -8.85
N ARG A 106 -10.64 -8.47 -7.55
CA ARG A 106 -11.54 -9.05 -6.52
C ARG A 106 -12.86 -8.31 -6.45
N ASN A 107 -12.83 -6.97 -6.44
CA ASN A 107 -14.04 -6.14 -6.38
C ASN A 107 -14.94 -6.33 -7.61
N ARG A 108 -14.35 -6.44 -8.81
CA ARG A 108 -15.10 -6.75 -10.05
C ARG A 108 -15.78 -8.11 -9.98
N LEU A 109 -15.07 -9.15 -9.52
CA LEU A 109 -15.63 -10.50 -9.40
C LEU A 109 -16.76 -10.56 -8.38
N ASN A 110 -16.62 -9.86 -7.25
CA ASN A 110 -17.66 -9.79 -6.22
C ASN A 110 -18.91 -9.05 -6.71
N HIS A 111 -18.73 -7.95 -7.45
CA HIS A 111 -19.83 -7.22 -8.06
C HIS A 111 -20.61 -8.11 -9.05
N ASN A 112 -19.90 -8.82 -9.93
CA ASN A 112 -20.54 -9.72 -10.91
C ASN A 112 -21.28 -10.90 -10.25
N ARG A 113 -20.74 -11.45 -9.15
CA ARG A 113 -21.38 -12.53 -8.38
C ARG A 113 -22.68 -12.08 -7.71
N HIS A 114 -22.70 -10.86 -7.18
CA HIS A 114 -23.90 -10.30 -6.56
C HIS A 114 -25.01 -10.08 -7.60
N PHE A 115 -24.64 -9.58 -8.79
CA PHE A 115 -25.57 -9.39 -9.91
C PHE A 115 -26.23 -10.71 -10.35
N LEU A 116 -25.42 -11.76 -10.58
CA LEU A 116 -25.92 -13.08 -10.98
C LEU A 116 -26.79 -13.74 -9.88
N SER A 117 -26.53 -13.45 -8.61
CA SER A 117 -27.33 -13.99 -7.49
C SER A 117 -28.70 -13.33 -7.39
N GLN A 118 -28.84 -12.04 -7.74
CA GLN A 118 -30.12 -11.34 -7.80
C GLN A 118 -30.98 -11.79 -8.99
N GLU A 119 -30.39 -12.00 -10.17
CA GLU A 119 -31.14 -12.48 -11.33
C GLU A 119 -31.70 -13.90 -11.13
N VAL A 120 -30.95 -14.79 -10.47
CA VAL A 120 -31.43 -16.15 -10.13
C VAL A 120 -32.55 -16.12 -9.09
N GLN A 121 -32.60 -15.12 -8.20
CA GLN A 121 -33.71 -14.94 -7.26
C GLN A 121 -34.96 -14.35 -7.92
N LEU A 122 -34.81 -13.46 -8.91
CA LEU A 122 -35.93 -12.85 -9.64
C LEU A 122 -36.53 -13.79 -10.71
N GLY A 123 -35.75 -14.74 -11.23
CA GLY A 123 -36.21 -15.71 -12.25
C GLY A 123 -36.93 -16.96 -11.70
N LYS A 124 -37.09 -17.10 -10.38
CA LYS A 124 -37.76 -18.27 -9.74
C LYS A 124 -39.21 -17.99 -9.31
N SER A 125 -39.79 -16.85 -9.69
CA SER A 125 -41.16 -16.45 -9.35
C SER A 125 -42.15 -16.51 -10.52
N SER A 126 -41.80 -17.20 -11.62
CA SER A 126 -42.68 -17.42 -12.77
C SER A 126 -43.09 -18.88 -12.92
#